data_AF-A0A3Q9HTL1-F1
#
_entry.id   AF-A0A3Q9HTL1-F1
#
_cell.length_a   1.000
_cell.length_b   1.000
_cell.length_c   1.000
_cell.angle_alpha   90.00
_cell.angle_beta   90.00
_cell.angle_gamma   90.00
#
_symmetry.space_group_name_H-M   'P 1'
#
loop_
_entity.id
_entity.type
_entity.pdbx_description
1 polymer ?
#
loop_
_entity_poly.entity_id
_entity_poly.type
_entity_poly.pdbx_seq_one_letter_code
_entity_poly.pdbx_strand_id
1 'polypeptide(L)'
;MAKGLKALEEKVDDFNIEALSQNEMFITTVMHASQAAIRNHQKEKLEALRNAVLNAALPNAPEEDIQLMFLNFVDTLTPWHLRILKFFDNPQEWGRRNSITYPNWSMGVPSTVLEHTFPELRGRRDFYDQIVKDLFVRGLMNIESLHVTMTSQEMFASRTTDMGKQFINFITSPIESDDEKQQS
;
A
#
# COMPACT_ATOMS: atom_id res chain seq x y z
N MET A 1 -2.09 0.92 18.17
CA MET A 1 -2.46 2.33 17.98
C MET A 1 -1.80 3.23 19.01
N ALA A 2 -2.13 3.15 20.32
CA ALA A 2 -1.56 4.01 21.36
C ALA A 2 -0.02 4.07 21.39
N LYS A 3 0.67 2.92 21.29
CA LYS A 3 2.14 2.88 21.19
C LYS A 3 2.68 3.61 19.96
N GLY A 4 1.96 3.55 18.83
CA GLY A 4 2.37 4.21 17.60
C GLY A 4 2.22 5.73 17.66
N LEU A 5 1.16 6.23 18.29
CA LEU A 5 0.98 7.68 18.50
C LEU A 5 2.07 8.25 19.42
N LYS A 6 2.41 7.54 20.50
CA LYS A 6 3.55 7.92 21.37
C LYS A 6 4.87 7.97 20.60
N ALA A 7 5.12 6.96 19.76
CA ALA A 7 6.31 6.94 18.92
C ALA A 7 6.35 8.08 17.89
N LEU A 8 5.20 8.61 17.45
CA LEU A 8 5.14 9.79 16.59
C LEU A 8 5.47 11.07 17.37
N GLU A 9 4.95 11.22 18.59
CA GLU A 9 5.25 12.35 19.48
C GLU A 9 6.75 12.45 19.83
N GLU A 10 7.44 11.32 19.92
CA GLU A 10 8.89 11.28 20.13
C GLU A 10 9.71 11.63 18.88
N LYS A 11 9.15 11.47 17.67
CA LYS A 11 9.90 11.52 16.40
C LYS A 11 9.55 12.70 15.50
N VAL A 12 8.37 13.29 15.68
CA VAL A 12 7.85 14.36 14.84
C VAL A 12 7.80 15.63 15.65
N ASP A 13 8.62 16.61 15.26
CA ASP A 13 8.62 17.93 15.88
C ASP A 13 7.22 18.56 15.79
N ASP A 14 6.81 19.25 16.86
CA ASP A 14 5.49 19.90 17.01
C ASP A 14 4.27 18.95 16.92
N PHE A 15 4.45 17.64 17.04
CA PHE A 15 3.33 16.70 17.17
C PHE A 15 2.81 16.65 18.61
N ASN A 16 1.52 16.92 18.81
CA ASN A 16 0.87 16.87 20.11
C ASN A 16 -0.31 15.89 20.09
N ILE A 17 -0.22 14.80 20.85
CA ILE A 17 -1.29 13.80 20.93
C ILE A 17 -2.57 14.39 21.53
N GLU A 18 -2.48 15.31 22.48
CA GLU A 18 -3.64 15.90 23.15
C GLU A 18 -4.50 16.71 22.16
N ALA A 19 -3.86 17.38 21.20
CA ALA A 19 -4.53 18.13 20.16
C ALA A 19 -5.37 17.25 19.22
N LEU A 20 -4.98 15.98 19.03
CA LEU A 20 -5.72 15.03 18.20
C LEU A 20 -7.13 14.74 18.74
N SER A 21 -7.34 14.86 20.06
CA SER A 21 -8.66 14.68 20.67
C SER A 21 -9.68 15.76 20.29
N GLN A 22 -9.21 16.88 19.73
CA GLN A 22 -10.05 17.98 19.24
C GLN A 22 -10.09 18.02 17.70
N ASN A 23 -9.40 17.10 17.02
CA ASN A 23 -9.41 17.00 15.56
C ASN A 23 -10.52 16.05 15.13
N GLU A 24 -11.67 16.62 14.73
CA GLU A 24 -12.86 15.86 14.29
C GLU A 24 -12.57 14.90 13.13
N MET A 25 -11.72 15.31 12.19
CA MET A 25 -11.30 14.46 11.07
C MET A 25 -10.48 13.27 11.56
N PHE A 26 -9.52 13.50 12.45
CA PHE A 26 -8.73 12.41 13.03
C PHE A 26 -9.61 11.43 13.81
N ILE A 27 -10.56 11.93 14.60
CA ILE A 27 -11.54 11.11 15.32
C ILE A 27 -12.35 10.26 14.34
N THR A 28 -12.83 10.85 13.25
CA THR A 28 -13.58 10.15 12.20
C THR A 28 -12.75 9.04 11.57
N THR A 29 -11.49 9.32 11.22
CA THR A 29 -10.55 8.33 10.69
C THR A 29 -10.33 7.18 11.68
N VAL A 30 -10.13 7.46 12.97
CA VAL A 30 -9.99 6.44 14.02
C VAL A 30 -11.25 5.57 14.12
N MET A 31 -12.43 6.18 14.08
CA MET A 31 -13.71 5.47 14.18
C MET A 31 -13.94 4.55 12.98
N HIS A 32 -13.75 5.06 11.77
CA HIS A 32 -13.85 4.27 10.54
C HIS A 32 -12.85 3.11 10.52
N ALA A 33 -11.58 3.38 10.79
CA ALA A 33 -10.55 2.36 10.80
C ALA A 33 -10.81 1.28 11.86
N SER A 34 -11.30 1.66 13.04
CA SER A 34 -11.65 0.73 14.11
C SER A 34 -12.81 -0.18 13.72
N GLN A 35 -13.88 0.36 13.11
CA GLN A 35 -15.00 -0.44 12.65
C GLN A 35 -14.60 -1.43 11.55
N ALA A 36 -13.78 -1.00 10.60
CA ALA A 36 -13.24 -1.87 9.56
C ALA A 36 -12.34 -2.96 10.16
N ALA A 37 -11.50 -2.61 11.15
CA ALA A 37 -10.60 -3.55 11.81
C ALA A 37 -11.35 -4.63 12.60
N ILE A 38 -12.43 -4.27 13.33
CA ILE A 38 -13.23 -5.23 14.12
C ILE A 38 -13.83 -6.33 13.24
N ARG A 39 -14.19 -6.03 11.98
CA ARG A 39 -14.80 -6.98 11.04
C ARG A 39 -13.77 -7.75 10.21
N ASN A 40 -12.48 -7.61 10.48
CA ASN A 40 -11.42 -8.11 9.61
C ASN A 40 -10.36 -8.91 10.38
N HIS A 41 -9.98 -10.08 9.84
CA HIS A 41 -8.97 -10.95 10.44
C HIS A 41 -7.65 -10.95 9.65
N GLN A 42 -7.59 -10.28 8.50
CA GLN A 42 -6.42 -10.29 7.62
C GLN A 42 -5.38 -9.30 8.14
N LYS A 43 -4.22 -9.83 8.57
CA LYS A 43 -3.15 -9.07 9.21
C LYS A 43 -2.72 -7.86 8.37
N GLU A 44 -2.57 -8.03 7.06
CA GLU A 44 -2.16 -6.97 6.15
C GLU A 44 -3.14 -5.80 6.11
N LYS A 45 -4.44 -6.09 6.20
CA LYS A 45 -5.49 -5.06 6.23
C LYS A 45 -5.54 -4.37 7.59
N LEU A 46 -5.36 -5.12 8.67
CA LEU A 46 -5.27 -4.56 10.02
C LEU A 46 -4.07 -3.63 10.17
N GLU A 47 -2.93 -3.99 9.57
CA GLU A 47 -1.74 -3.15 9.51
C GLU A 47 -1.98 -1.90 8.65
N ALA A 48 -2.60 -2.05 7.47
CA ALA A 48 -2.95 -0.92 6.61
C ALA A 48 -3.88 0.07 7.31
N LEU A 49 -4.92 -0.40 8.02
CA LEU A 49 -5.84 0.44 8.79
C LEU A 49 -5.13 1.12 9.98
N ARG A 50 -4.27 0.38 10.69
CA ARG A 50 -3.45 0.97 11.76
C ARG A 50 -2.57 2.10 11.22
N ASN A 51 -1.92 1.87 10.07
CA ASN A 51 -1.01 2.84 9.47
C ASN A 51 -1.77 4.05 8.92
N ALA A 52 -2.95 3.85 8.33
CA ALA A 52 -3.84 4.93 7.92
C ALA A 52 -4.15 5.88 9.07
N VAL A 53 -4.47 5.34 10.26
CA VAL A 53 -4.69 6.17 11.46
C VAL A 53 -3.42 6.91 11.88
N LEU A 54 -2.25 6.28 11.84
CA LEU A 54 -1.00 6.94 12.20
C LEU A 54 -0.64 8.07 11.22
N ASN A 55 -0.81 7.82 9.91
CA ASN A 55 -0.55 8.83 8.89
C ASN A 55 -1.58 9.98 8.91
N ALA A 56 -2.83 9.71 9.27
CA ALA A 56 -3.86 10.75 9.43
C ALA A 56 -3.55 11.74 10.56
N ALA A 57 -2.71 11.35 11.52
CA ALA A 57 -2.26 12.23 12.60
C ALA A 57 -1.14 13.19 12.15
N LEU A 58 -0.47 12.93 11.03
CA LEU A 58 0.68 13.70 10.58
C LEU A 58 0.28 15.01 9.89
N PRO A 59 1.13 16.06 9.94
CA PRO A 59 0.83 17.34 9.29
C PRO A 59 0.67 17.27 7.76
N ASN A 60 1.28 16.26 7.13
CA ASN A 60 1.22 16.02 5.68
C ASN A 60 0.18 14.96 5.29
N ALA A 61 -0.77 14.66 6.17
CA ALA A 61 -1.87 13.76 5.86
C ALA A 61 -2.65 14.25 4.61
N PRO A 62 -3.22 13.34 3.80
CA PRO A 62 -4.12 13.75 2.72
C PRO A 62 -5.30 14.56 3.24
N GLU A 63 -5.95 15.33 2.37
CA GLU A 63 -7.20 16.03 2.72
C GLU A 63 -8.32 15.03 3.11
N GLU A 64 -9.31 15.52 3.85
CA GLU A 64 -10.33 14.69 4.50
C GLU A 64 -11.06 13.73 3.53
N ASP A 65 -11.52 14.24 2.39
CA ASP A 65 -12.22 13.44 1.39
C ASP A 65 -11.33 12.29 0.85
N ILE A 66 -10.04 12.56 0.65
CA ILE A 66 -9.06 11.57 0.21
C ILE A 66 -8.80 10.53 1.31
N GLN A 67 -8.69 10.93 2.57
CA GLN A 67 -8.55 9.99 3.68
C GLN A 67 -9.74 9.04 3.77
N LEU A 68 -10.96 9.57 3.70
CA LEU A 68 -12.19 8.76 3.72
C LEU A 68 -12.25 7.80 2.53
N MET A 69 -11.90 8.28 1.33
CA MET A 69 -11.80 7.44 0.14
C MET A 69 -10.79 6.31 0.32
N PHE A 70 -9.60 6.61 0.86
CA PHE A 70 -8.57 5.61 1.12
C PHE A 70 -8.98 4.60 2.18
N LEU A 71 -9.64 5.01 3.26
CA LEU A 71 -10.16 4.09 4.26
C LEU A 71 -11.18 3.11 3.64
N ASN A 72 -12.07 3.61 2.77
CA ASN A 72 -13.00 2.77 2.01
C ASN A 72 -12.28 1.79 1.05
N PHE A 73 -11.17 2.21 0.47
CA PHE A 73 -10.32 1.32 -0.34
C PHE A 73 -9.72 0.23 0.52
N VAL A 74 -9.16 0.55 1.69
CA VAL A 74 -8.63 -0.47 2.60
C VAL A 74 -9.74 -1.45 3.01
N ASP A 75 -10.97 -0.98 3.27
CA ASP A 75 -12.06 -1.89 3.68
C ASP A 75 -12.48 -2.83 2.53
N THR A 76 -12.55 -2.32 1.29
CA THR A 76 -13.08 -3.09 0.15
C THR A 76 -12.03 -3.92 -0.60
N LEU A 77 -10.77 -3.49 -0.65
CA LEU A 77 -9.70 -4.19 -1.33
C LEU A 77 -9.26 -5.45 -0.56
N THR A 78 -8.88 -6.50 -1.31
CA THR A 78 -8.29 -7.71 -0.73
C THR A 78 -6.80 -7.53 -0.46
N PRO A 79 -6.15 -8.40 0.34
CA PRO A 79 -4.70 -8.33 0.56
C PRO A 79 -3.90 -8.39 -0.74
N TRP A 80 -4.40 -9.12 -1.74
CA TRP A 80 -3.75 -9.21 -3.05
C TRP A 80 -3.76 -7.89 -3.83
N HIS A 81 -4.82 -7.09 -3.72
CA HIS A 81 -4.83 -5.75 -4.31
C HIS A 81 -3.72 -4.88 -3.70
N LEU A 82 -3.57 -4.90 -2.38
CA LEU A 82 -2.54 -4.13 -1.69
C LEU A 82 -1.12 -4.60 -2.06
N ARG A 83 -0.90 -5.92 -2.12
CA ARG A 83 0.39 -6.51 -2.50
C ARG A 83 0.76 -6.17 -3.94
N ILE A 84 -0.15 -6.36 -4.89
CA ILE A 84 0.07 -6.06 -6.31
C ILE A 84 0.32 -4.57 -6.51
N LEU A 85 -0.47 -3.71 -5.86
CA LEU A 85 -0.29 -2.26 -5.95
C LEU A 85 1.08 -1.82 -5.42
N LYS A 86 1.48 -2.27 -4.23
CA LYS A 86 2.80 -1.95 -3.65
C LYS A 86 3.95 -2.52 -4.47
N PHE A 87 3.79 -3.72 -5.03
CA PHE A 87 4.80 -4.31 -5.93
C PHE A 87 5.00 -3.45 -7.18
N PHE A 88 3.91 -3.08 -7.85
CA PHE A 88 3.98 -2.31 -9.08
C PHE A 88 4.35 -0.84 -8.86
N ASP A 89 4.43 -0.35 -7.63
CA ASP A 89 4.99 0.97 -7.34
C ASP A 89 6.47 1.05 -7.71
N ASN A 90 7.24 0.03 -7.32
CA ASN A 90 8.64 -0.13 -7.69
C ASN A 90 9.06 -1.62 -7.72
N PRO A 91 8.85 -2.32 -8.84
CA PRO A 91 9.15 -3.74 -8.98
C PRO A 91 10.62 -4.12 -8.73
N GLN A 92 11.56 -3.24 -9.11
CA GLN A 92 13.00 -3.48 -8.90
C GLN A 92 13.38 -3.39 -7.43
N GLU A 93 12.94 -2.33 -6.75
CA GLU A 93 13.20 -2.15 -5.32
C GLU A 93 12.51 -3.23 -4.49
N TRP A 94 11.30 -3.65 -4.88
CA TRP A 94 10.63 -4.79 -4.26
C TRP A 94 11.50 -6.05 -4.38
N GLY A 95 12.02 -6.35 -5.56
CA GLY A 95 12.89 -7.51 -5.77
C GLY A 95 14.16 -7.43 -4.92
N ARG A 96 14.79 -6.25 -4.84
CA ARG A 96 15.97 -6.00 -4.01
C ARG A 96 15.69 -6.27 -2.53
N ARG A 97 14.60 -5.75 -1.98
CA ARG A 97 14.22 -5.92 -0.56
C ARG A 97 13.85 -7.37 -0.22
N ASN A 98 13.30 -8.11 -1.17
CA ASN A 98 12.84 -9.49 -0.96
C ASN A 98 13.84 -10.53 -1.49
N SER A 99 15.08 -10.13 -1.81
CA SER A 99 16.13 -11.03 -2.32
C SER A 99 15.71 -11.83 -3.56
N ILE A 100 14.90 -11.23 -4.44
CA ILE A 100 14.43 -11.85 -5.68
C ILE A 100 15.41 -11.53 -6.80
N THR A 101 15.99 -12.58 -7.40
CA THR A 101 16.81 -12.45 -8.60
C THR A 101 15.93 -12.54 -9.84
N TYR A 102 15.87 -11.45 -10.61
CA TYR A 102 15.19 -11.43 -11.90
C TYR A 102 16.13 -11.92 -13.02
N PRO A 103 15.66 -12.81 -13.90
CA PRO A 103 16.36 -13.15 -15.14
C PRO A 103 16.60 -11.92 -16.01
N ASN A 104 17.65 -11.96 -16.82
CA ASN A 104 17.94 -10.92 -17.81
C ASN A 104 17.04 -11.08 -19.04
N TRP A 105 15.75 -10.77 -18.90
CA TRP A 105 14.80 -10.74 -20.02
C TRP A 105 15.13 -9.57 -20.94
N SER A 106 15.14 -9.80 -22.25
CA SER A 106 15.29 -8.72 -23.24
C SER A 106 13.96 -8.01 -23.52
N MET A 107 12.88 -8.77 -23.57
CA MET A 107 11.50 -8.33 -23.75
C MET A 107 10.55 -9.27 -23.02
N GLY A 108 9.33 -8.81 -22.79
CA GLY A 108 8.29 -9.60 -22.14
C GLY A 108 7.07 -8.77 -21.83
N VAL A 109 6.33 -9.21 -20.82
CA VAL A 109 5.11 -8.56 -20.35
C VAL A 109 5.20 -8.35 -18.84
N PRO A 110 4.57 -7.30 -18.26
CA PRO A 110 4.55 -7.07 -16.82
C PRO A 110 4.09 -8.28 -15.99
N SER A 111 3.17 -9.10 -16.51
CA SER A 111 2.72 -10.32 -15.84
C SER A 111 3.85 -11.35 -15.65
N THR A 112 4.87 -11.37 -16.52
CA THR A 112 6.06 -12.23 -16.33
C THR A 112 6.83 -11.84 -15.08
N VAL A 113 6.99 -10.54 -14.81
CA VAL A 113 7.66 -10.08 -13.59
C VAL A 113 6.81 -10.41 -12.37
N LEU A 114 5.50 -10.17 -12.45
CA LEU A 114 4.57 -10.49 -11.37
C LEU A 114 4.59 -11.98 -11.00
N GLU A 115 4.49 -12.89 -11.97
CA GLU A 115 4.49 -14.34 -11.77
C GLU A 115 5.86 -14.90 -11.37
N HIS A 116 6.94 -14.17 -11.67
CA HIS A 116 8.26 -14.49 -11.14
C HIS A 116 8.39 -14.09 -9.68
N THR A 117 7.90 -12.91 -9.32
CA THR A 117 7.90 -12.37 -7.95
C THR A 117 6.97 -13.14 -7.02
N PHE A 118 5.80 -13.55 -7.53
CA PHE A 118 4.78 -14.30 -6.78
C PHE A 118 4.44 -15.60 -7.52
N PRO A 119 5.24 -16.68 -7.33
CA PRO A 119 5.02 -17.95 -7.99
C PRO A 119 3.62 -18.55 -7.78
N GLU A 120 2.95 -18.22 -6.67
CA GLU A 120 1.58 -18.65 -6.36
C GLU A 120 0.51 -18.05 -7.28
N LEU A 121 0.83 -16.99 -8.04
CA LEU A 121 -0.05 -16.41 -9.05
C LEU A 121 0.07 -17.11 -10.42
N ARG A 122 1.05 -18.00 -10.61
CA ARG A 122 1.19 -18.76 -11.86
C ARG A 122 -0.06 -19.59 -12.12
N GLY A 123 -0.60 -19.48 -13.33
CA GLY A 123 -1.84 -20.15 -13.73
C GLY A 123 -3.12 -19.53 -13.13
N ARG A 124 -3.03 -18.38 -12.44
CA ARG A 124 -4.17 -17.65 -11.87
C ARG A 124 -4.43 -16.33 -12.60
N ARG A 125 -4.32 -16.35 -13.93
CA ARG A 125 -4.44 -15.15 -14.77
C ARG A 125 -5.73 -14.37 -14.52
N ASP A 126 -6.87 -15.04 -14.57
CA ASP A 126 -8.17 -14.39 -14.39
C ASP A 126 -8.26 -13.65 -13.05
N PHE A 127 -7.61 -14.17 -12.01
CA PHE A 127 -7.60 -13.56 -10.68
C PHE A 127 -6.78 -12.28 -10.63
N TYR A 128 -5.51 -12.30 -11.07
CA TYR A 128 -4.68 -11.10 -11.02
C TYR A 128 -5.08 -10.06 -12.07
N ASP A 129 -5.64 -10.49 -13.22
CA ASP A 129 -6.18 -9.56 -14.22
C ASP A 129 -7.40 -8.81 -13.66
N GLN A 130 -8.26 -9.48 -12.89
CA GLN A 130 -9.37 -8.80 -12.20
C GLN A 130 -8.87 -7.79 -11.17
N ILE A 131 -7.85 -8.15 -10.38
CA ILE A 131 -7.25 -7.23 -9.40
C ILE A 131 -6.68 -5.98 -10.08
N VAL A 132 -5.96 -6.14 -11.18
CA VAL A 132 -5.37 -5.01 -11.92
C VAL A 132 -6.46 -4.10 -12.49
N LYS A 133 -7.56 -4.68 -13.01
CA LYS A 133 -8.73 -3.90 -13.45
C LYS A 133 -9.37 -3.13 -12.29
N ASP A 134 -9.54 -3.77 -11.13
CA ASP A 134 -10.12 -3.11 -9.96
C ASP A 134 -9.25 -1.94 -9.48
N LEU A 135 -7.92 -2.10 -9.49
CA LEU A 135 -6.97 -1.03 -9.16
C LEU A 135 -6.95 0.09 -10.21
N PHE A 136 -7.07 -0.24 -11.49
CA PHE A 136 -7.15 0.71 -12.59
C PHE A 136 -8.43 1.55 -12.54
N VAL A 137 -9.59 0.93 -12.36
CA VAL A 137 -10.89 1.62 -12.26
C VAL A 137 -10.94 2.56 -11.05
N ARG A 138 -10.24 2.22 -9.97
CA ARG A 138 -10.09 3.08 -8.78
C ARG A 138 -9.03 4.16 -8.94
N GLY A 139 -8.38 4.26 -10.11
CA GLY A 139 -7.35 5.25 -10.40
C GLY A 139 -6.05 5.03 -9.63
N LEU A 140 -5.81 3.85 -9.05
CA LEU A 140 -4.59 3.51 -8.29
C LEU A 140 -3.47 3.00 -9.19
N MET A 141 -3.82 2.39 -10.34
CA MET A 141 -2.86 1.94 -11.36
C MET A 141 -3.09 2.66 -12.69
N ASN A 142 -2.02 2.80 -13.48
CA ASN A 142 -2.02 3.49 -14.77
C ASN A 142 -2.16 2.56 -16.00
N ILE A 143 -2.33 1.25 -15.77
CA ILE A 143 -2.55 0.24 -16.82
C ILE A 143 -3.72 -0.66 -16.44
N GLU A 144 -4.51 -1.04 -17.45
CA GLU A 144 -5.63 -1.98 -17.30
C GLU A 144 -5.20 -3.44 -17.51
N SER A 145 -4.10 -3.68 -18.24
CA SER A 145 -3.63 -5.02 -18.60
C SER A 145 -2.13 -5.19 -18.41
N LEU A 146 -1.73 -6.36 -17.91
CA LEU A 146 -0.33 -6.74 -17.71
C LEU A 146 0.27 -7.49 -18.91
N HIS A 147 -0.45 -7.63 -20.02
CA HIS A 147 -0.09 -8.55 -21.12
C HIS A 147 0.37 -7.84 -22.39
N VAL A 148 0.66 -6.54 -22.31
CA VAL A 148 1.22 -5.78 -23.43
C VAL A 148 2.71 -6.05 -23.50
N THR A 149 3.19 -6.50 -24.67
CA THR A 149 4.63 -6.73 -24.90
C THR A 149 5.37 -5.41 -24.86
N MET A 150 6.50 -5.41 -24.15
CA MET A 150 7.32 -4.22 -23.95
C MET A 150 8.79 -4.59 -23.71
N THR A 151 9.64 -3.58 -23.66
CA THR A 151 11.06 -3.75 -23.35
C THR A 151 11.25 -4.20 -21.90
N SER A 152 12.40 -4.80 -21.60
CA SER A 152 12.77 -5.18 -20.23
C SER A 152 12.62 -4.01 -19.24
N GLN A 153 13.11 -2.82 -19.59
CA GLN A 153 13.01 -1.64 -18.73
C GLN A 153 11.55 -1.29 -18.40
N GLU A 154 10.66 -1.36 -19.39
CA GLU A 154 9.25 -1.05 -19.20
C GLU A 154 8.52 -2.14 -18.38
N MET A 155 8.92 -3.40 -18.46
CA MET A 155 8.32 -4.46 -17.62
C MET A 155 8.43 -4.13 -16.12
N PHE A 156 9.49 -3.43 -15.73
CA PHE A 156 9.74 -2.99 -14.35
C PHE A 156 9.30 -1.55 -14.06
N ALA A 157 8.72 -0.84 -15.01
CA ALA A 157 8.29 0.53 -14.79
C ALA A 157 7.16 0.61 -13.75
N SER A 158 7.16 1.69 -12.96
CA SER A 158 6.11 1.97 -11.99
C SER A 158 4.74 2.03 -12.66
N ARG A 159 3.77 1.29 -12.12
CA ARG A 159 2.38 1.26 -12.61
C ARG A 159 1.41 1.95 -11.69
N THR A 160 1.88 2.61 -10.64
CA THR A 160 1.07 3.40 -9.73
C THR A 160 0.87 4.81 -10.28
N THR A 161 -0.34 5.34 -10.10
CA THR A 161 -0.61 6.76 -10.32
C THR A 161 -0.12 7.59 -9.12
N ASP A 162 -0.20 8.91 -9.19
CA ASP A 162 0.09 9.77 -8.04
C ASP A 162 -0.88 9.51 -6.87
N MET A 163 -2.17 9.27 -7.18
CA MET A 163 -3.16 8.82 -6.20
C MET A 163 -2.81 7.45 -5.61
N GLY A 164 -2.34 6.52 -6.44
CA GLY A 164 -1.84 5.21 -6.01
C GLY A 164 -0.68 5.30 -5.04
N LYS A 165 0.30 6.18 -5.32
CA LYS A 165 1.44 6.47 -4.43
C LYS A 165 0.99 7.10 -3.12
N GLN A 166 0.07 8.08 -3.19
CA GLN A 166 -0.49 8.71 -1.99
C GLN A 166 -1.23 7.69 -1.11
N PHE A 167 -2.00 6.79 -1.72
CA PHE A 167 -2.67 5.69 -1.02
C PHE A 167 -1.66 4.74 -0.38
N ILE A 168 -0.63 4.29 -1.11
CA ILE A 168 0.43 3.43 -0.56
C ILE A 168 1.09 4.08 0.65
N ASN A 169 1.46 5.36 0.56
CA ASN A 169 2.08 6.09 1.66
C ASN A 169 1.15 6.17 2.87
N PHE A 170 -0.14 6.47 2.65
CA PHE A 170 -1.13 6.57 3.71
C PHE A 170 -1.32 5.25 4.49
N ILE A 171 -1.17 4.09 3.83
CA ILE A 171 -1.31 2.78 4.49
C ILE A 171 0.03 2.13 4.89
N THR A 172 1.14 2.84 4.70
CA THR A 172 2.49 2.36 5.07
C THR A 172 2.87 2.96 6.41
N SER A 173 3.60 2.19 7.24
CA SER A 173 3.93 2.64 8.59
C SER A 173 4.77 3.92 8.52
N PRO A 174 4.36 5.03 9.19
CA PRO A 174 5.20 6.23 9.27
C PRO A 174 6.31 6.10 10.31
N ILE A 175 6.30 5.02 11.09
CA ILE A 175 7.32 4.67 12.06
C ILE A 175 8.02 3.41 11.59
N GLU A 176 9.36 3.39 11.60
CA GLU A 176 10.13 2.16 11.41
C GLU A 176 9.57 1.07 12.33
N SER A 177 9.12 -0.04 11.74
CA SER A 177 8.76 -1.22 12.50
C SER A 177 10.04 -1.87 13.02
N ASP A 178 10.09 -2.24 14.30
CA ASP A 178 11.22 -2.93 14.93
C ASP A 178 11.66 -4.22 14.20
N ASP A 179 10.84 -4.74 13.28
CA ASP A 179 11.15 -5.88 12.42
C ASP A 179 12.30 -5.59 11.42
N GLU A 180 12.58 -4.34 11.07
CA GLU A 180 13.71 -3.97 10.19
C GLU A 180 15.06 -3.99 10.93
N LYS A 181 15.07 -3.97 12.27
CA LYS A 181 16.30 -3.98 13.08
C LYS A 181 16.87 -5.38 13.33
N GLN A 182 16.16 -6.45 12.95
CA GLN A 182 16.63 -7.83 13.14
C GLN A 182 17.29 -8.45 11.90
N GLN A 183 17.49 -7.68 10.83
CA GLN A 183 18.13 -8.15 9.58
C GLN A 183 19.41 -7.40 9.19
N SER A 184 20.01 -6.63 10.11
CA SER A 184 21.36 -6.07 9.94
C SER A 184 22.39 -6.82 10.77
#